data_AF-A0A835CCC6-F1
#
_entry.id   AF-A0A835CCC6-F1
#
_cell.length_a   1.000
_cell.length_b   1.000
_cell.length_c   1.000
_cell.angle_alpha   90.00
_cell.angle_beta   90.00
_cell.angle_gamma   90.00
#
_symmetry.space_group_name_H-M   'P 1'
#
loop_
_entity.id
_entity.type
_entity.pdbx_description
1 polymer ?
#
loop_
_entity_poly.entity_id
_entity_poly.type
_entity_poly.pdbx_seq_one_letter_code
_entity_poly.pdbx_strand_id
1 'polypeptide(L)'
;MNERKPIEAVESDMNDVLNVRGPSDFHEESNAEKWQVLKEEVRMMLCKKKEEEEPLHQLEFIDVLQRLGVAYHFETEIKNILENHYININKMDKLLKADIKGMLSLYEASFLEVENESILKKAREFSREILKEYYVRKEKENDFMSLLINHALEVPLHWRMQRWEALWFINAYERSPNVIPPLLQLAKLDFNMLQAIYQEELKHTSRWWKGIGLMENLSFARDRLVEGFVWAVGYNYMPQNAKLRKVITKVLALITTMDDIYDVYGTLEELELFTQAWAELSKAYLIEAKWYYSGYKPKLQEYMENAWISMGPNVVLVHAYFCVQHPIRKEDLDRFEEHPLLCRYSGIIFRLADDLETFKDEMKRGDVPKAIECYMNEYEGSEEDGREHIKSMMDETWKKMNEEIIEKCSFN
;
A
#
# COMPACT_ATOMS: atom_id res chain seq x y z
N MET A 1 16.95 22.03 -25.73
CA MET A 1 16.98 20.56 -25.79
C MET A 1 17.73 20.07 -24.57
N ASN A 2 17.01 19.74 -23.49
CA ASN A 2 17.58 18.92 -22.42
C ASN A 2 17.47 17.47 -22.91
N GLU A 3 18.61 16.83 -23.14
CA GLU A 3 18.67 15.45 -23.59
C GLU A 3 18.09 14.54 -22.51
N ARG A 4 17.08 13.73 -22.90
CA ARG A 4 16.53 12.65 -22.08
C ARG A 4 17.69 11.74 -21.68
N LYS A 5 17.95 11.61 -20.37
CA LYS A 5 19.02 10.73 -19.88
C LYS A 5 18.54 9.28 -19.97
N PRO A 6 19.21 8.39 -20.70
CA PRO A 6 18.91 6.98 -20.65
C PRO A 6 19.37 6.47 -19.28
N ILE A 7 18.42 6.03 -18.45
CA ILE A 7 18.71 5.17 -17.30
C ILE A 7 18.47 3.75 -17.78
N GLU A 8 19.48 2.89 -17.69
CA GLU A 8 19.29 1.46 -17.88
C GLU A 8 18.32 0.97 -16.79
N ALA A 9 17.10 0.61 -17.20
CA ALA A 9 16.17 -0.09 -16.33
C ALA A 9 16.84 -1.41 -15.92
N VAL A 10 17.31 -1.47 -14.67
CA VAL A 10 17.79 -2.71 -14.08
C VAL A 10 16.59 -3.65 -14.02
N GLU A 11 16.56 -4.64 -14.91
CA GLU A 11 15.64 -5.76 -14.80
C GLU A 11 15.76 -6.32 -13.37
N SER A 12 14.63 -6.33 -12.69
CA SER A 12 14.51 -6.96 -11.38
C SER A 12 14.79 -8.45 -11.56
N ASP A 13 16.01 -8.89 -11.21
CA ASP A 13 16.46 -10.28 -11.28
C ASP A 13 15.70 -11.10 -10.23
N MET A 14 14.48 -11.51 -10.59
CA MET A 14 13.45 -12.01 -9.67
C MET A 14 12.82 -13.33 -10.09
N ASN A 15 13.42 -14.02 -11.05
CA ASN A 15 13.08 -15.40 -11.36
C ASN A 15 13.21 -16.33 -10.12
N ASP A 16 13.99 -15.93 -9.11
CA ASP A 16 14.19 -16.70 -7.89
C ASP A 16 13.06 -16.58 -6.86
N VAL A 17 12.29 -15.48 -6.82
CA VAL A 17 11.19 -15.32 -5.85
C VAL A 17 9.93 -16.07 -6.28
N LEU A 18 9.76 -16.28 -7.59
CA LEU A 18 8.65 -17.06 -8.16
C LEU A 18 8.93 -18.58 -8.19
N ASN A 19 10.19 -19.00 -8.01
CA ASN A 19 10.61 -20.41 -8.08
C ASN A 19 10.72 -21.13 -6.73
N VAL A 20 10.31 -20.48 -5.63
CA VAL A 20 10.14 -21.19 -4.34
C VAL A 20 8.82 -21.98 -4.41
N ARG A 21 8.91 -23.27 -4.03
CA ARG A 21 7.81 -24.27 -4.09
C ARG A 21 6.44 -23.66 -3.76
N GLY A 22 5.46 -23.94 -4.63
CA GLY A 22 4.16 -23.30 -4.60
C GLY A 22 3.27 -23.70 -3.42
N PRO A 23 2.11 -23.03 -3.26
CA PRO A 23 1.15 -23.23 -2.16
C PRO A 23 0.59 -24.66 -2.03
N SER A 24 0.68 -25.48 -3.08
CA SER A 24 0.20 -26.87 -3.08
C SER A 24 0.88 -27.75 -2.04
N ASP A 25 2.12 -27.42 -1.65
CA ASP A 25 2.91 -28.23 -0.71
C ASP A 25 2.60 -27.88 0.77
N PHE A 26 1.87 -26.80 1.02
CA PHE A 26 1.58 -26.30 2.38
C PHE A 26 0.09 -26.31 2.75
N HIS A 27 -0.81 -26.45 1.77
CA HIS A 27 -2.27 -26.59 1.97
C HIS A 27 -2.74 -28.06 2.14
N GLU A 28 -1.87 -28.98 2.52
CA GLU A 28 -2.31 -30.29 2.98
C GLU A 28 -3.08 -30.12 4.29
N GLU A 29 -4.26 -30.74 4.39
CA GLU A 29 -5.13 -30.79 5.58
C GLU A 29 -4.33 -31.13 6.86
N SER A 30 -3.29 -31.94 6.69
CA SER A 30 -2.29 -32.30 7.71
C SER A 30 -1.54 -31.12 8.34
N ASN A 31 -1.22 -30.07 7.59
CA ASN A 31 -0.51 -28.90 8.11
C ASN A 31 -1.43 -28.01 8.96
N ALA A 32 -2.71 -27.88 8.59
CA ALA A 32 -3.67 -27.11 9.36
C ALA A 32 -3.95 -27.78 10.72
N GLU A 33 -4.13 -29.10 10.74
CA GLU A 33 -4.29 -29.87 11.97
C GLU A 33 -3.06 -29.75 12.88
N LYS A 34 -1.87 -29.96 12.31
CA LYS A 34 -0.59 -29.81 13.04
C LYS A 34 -0.44 -28.40 13.61
N TRP A 35 -0.80 -27.37 12.84
CA TRP A 35 -0.76 -25.98 13.30
C TRP A 35 -1.69 -25.74 14.49
N GLN A 36 -2.91 -26.27 14.47
CA GLN A 36 -3.85 -26.13 15.59
C GLN A 36 -3.33 -26.81 16.86
N VAL A 37 -2.77 -28.02 16.73
CA VAL A 37 -2.17 -28.75 17.86
C VAL A 37 -1.03 -27.96 18.48
N LEU A 38 -0.09 -27.47 17.66
CA LEU A 38 1.04 -26.66 18.12
C LEU A 38 0.58 -25.34 18.75
N LYS A 39 -0.43 -24.68 18.17
CA LYS A 39 -1.01 -23.44 18.70
C LYS A 39 -1.60 -23.67 20.08
N GLU A 40 -2.37 -24.74 20.28
CA GLU A 40 -2.97 -25.04 21.58
C GLU A 40 -1.90 -25.43 22.61
N GLU A 41 -0.88 -26.18 22.21
CA GLU A 41 0.25 -26.50 23.08
C GLU A 41 0.96 -25.24 23.57
N VAL A 42 1.27 -24.31 22.65
CA VAL A 42 1.88 -23.01 22.98
C VAL A 42 0.95 -22.15 23.84
N ARG A 43 -0.36 -22.15 23.57
CA ARG A 43 -1.38 -21.46 24.40
C ARG A 43 -1.34 -21.98 25.83
N MET A 44 -1.28 -23.29 26.01
CA MET A 44 -1.19 -23.93 27.33
C MET A 44 0.11 -23.59 28.04
N MET A 45 1.24 -23.51 27.31
CA MET A 45 2.51 -23.03 27.88
C MET A 45 2.43 -21.57 28.33
N LEU A 46 1.86 -20.69 27.51
CA LEU A 46 1.68 -19.27 27.81
C LEU A 46 0.78 -19.04 29.05
N CYS A 47 -0.28 -19.83 29.18
CA CYS A 47 -1.25 -19.71 30.28
C CYS A 47 -0.86 -20.47 31.55
N LYS A 48 0.19 -21.30 31.51
CA LYS A 48 0.62 -22.08 32.68
C LYS A 48 1.15 -21.11 33.73
N LYS A 49 0.47 -21.07 34.88
CA LYS A 49 0.99 -20.45 36.10
C LYS A 49 1.63 -21.56 36.91
N LYS A 50 2.95 -21.68 36.95
CA LYS A 50 3.56 -22.36 38.10
C LYS A 50 3.47 -21.42 39.30
N GLU A 51 3.13 -21.95 40.46
CA GLU A 51 3.01 -21.20 41.72
C GLU A 51 4.32 -20.47 42.11
N GLU A 52 5.43 -20.78 41.43
CA GLU A 52 6.77 -20.21 41.61
C GLU A 52 7.35 -19.51 40.36
N GLU A 53 6.60 -19.36 39.25
CA GLU A 53 7.15 -18.75 38.03
C GLU A 53 7.30 -17.23 38.18
N GLU A 54 8.57 -16.78 38.16
CA GLU A 54 8.95 -15.37 38.17
C GLU A 54 8.25 -14.61 37.03
N PRO A 55 7.57 -13.47 37.29
CA PRO A 55 6.87 -12.68 36.28
C PRO A 55 7.69 -12.37 35.02
N LEU A 56 9.01 -12.28 35.19
CA LEU A 56 9.97 -12.09 34.11
C LEU A 56 9.89 -13.21 33.04
N HIS A 57 9.75 -14.48 33.42
CA HIS A 57 9.69 -15.58 32.47
C HIS A 57 8.49 -15.49 31.52
N GLN A 58 7.34 -15.02 32.02
CA GLN A 58 6.15 -14.83 31.18
C GLN A 58 6.36 -13.69 30.18
N LEU A 59 6.98 -12.59 30.60
CA LEU A 59 7.32 -11.47 29.70
C LEU A 59 8.33 -11.90 28.63
N GLU A 60 9.33 -12.69 29.01
CA GLU A 60 10.31 -13.26 28.06
C GLU A 60 9.65 -14.21 27.06
N PHE A 61 8.69 -15.04 27.49
CA PHE A 61 7.94 -15.90 26.59
C PHE A 61 7.09 -15.10 25.59
N ILE A 62 6.48 -14.00 26.05
CA ILE A 62 5.73 -13.07 25.19
C ILE A 62 6.66 -12.39 24.18
N ASP A 63 7.84 -11.93 24.60
CA ASP A 63 8.84 -11.35 23.70
C ASP A 63 9.23 -12.35 22.60
N VAL A 64 9.52 -13.60 22.96
CA VAL A 64 9.82 -14.66 21.99
C VAL A 64 8.65 -14.89 21.03
N LEU A 65 7.39 -14.93 21.50
CA LEU A 65 6.21 -15.06 20.64
C LEU A 65 6.10 -13.90 19.63
N GLN A 66 6.34 -12.67 20.08
CA GLN A 66 6.28 -11.47 19.25
C GLN A 66 7.37 -11.48 18.19
N ARG A 67 8.60 -11.77 18.59
CA ARG A 67 9.76 -11.83 17.68
C ARG A 67 9.69 -12.98 16.70
N LEU A 68 9.08 -14.11 17.08
CA LEU A 68 8.78 -15.21 16.15
C LEU A 68 7.61 -14.91 15.20
N GLY A 69 6.93 -13.78 15.38
CA GLY A 69 5.84 -13.35 14.51
C GLY A 69 4.53 -14.11 14.70
N VAL A 70 4.34 -14.82 15.81
CA VAL A 70 3.14 -15.63 16.09
C VAL A 70 2.24 -15.07 17.21
N ALA A 71 2.66 -13.98 17.86
CA ALA A 71 1.91 -13.36 18.96
C ALA A 71 0.46 -12.96 18.61
N TYR A 72 0.18 -12.65 17.34
CA TYR A 72 -1.16 -12.25 16.88
C TYR A 72 -2.20 -13.38 17.02
N HIS A 73 -1.77 -14.63 17.26
CA HIS A 73 -2.65 -15.74 17.58
C HIS A 73 -3.08 -15.79 19.05
N PHE A 74 -2.43 -15.00 19.91
CA PHE A 74 -2.53 -15.04 21.36
C PHE A 74 -2.82 -13.66 21.98
N GLU A 75 -3.38 -12.73 21.20
CA GLU A 75 -3.56 -11.33 21.63
C GLU A 75 -4.37 -11.20 22.93
N THR A 76 -5.41 -12.03 23.08
CA THR A 76 -6.26 -12.02 24.28
C THR A 76 -5.47 -12.49 25.51
N GLU A 77 -4.71 -13.58 25.38
CA GLU A 77 -3.91 -14.15 26.45
C GLU A 77 -2.79 -13.18 26.86
N ILE A 78 -2.07 -12.63 25.87
CA ILE A 78 -1.01 -11.66 26.07
C ILE A 78 -1.55 -10.42 26.78
N LYS A 79 -2.66 -9.85 26.32
CA LYS A 79 -3.29 -8.69 26.95
C LYS A 79 -3.64 -8.95 28.41
N ASN A 80 -4.30 -10.07 28.70
CA ASN A 80 -4.68 -10.44 30.06
C ASN A 80 -3.44 -10.63 30.96
N ILE A 81 -2.36 -11.22 30.45
CA ILE A 81 -1.12 -11.42 31.20
C ILE A 81 -0.47 -10.05 31.52
N LEU A 82 -0.36 -9.17 30.52
CA LEU A 82 0.25 -7.85 30.69
C LEU A 82 -0.57 -6.97 31.66
N GLU A 83 -1.89 -6.97 31.57
CA GLU A 83 -2.77 -6.25 32.51
C GLU A 83 -2.59 -6.74 33.95
N ASN A 84 -2.52 -8.07 34.14
CA ASN A 84 -2.29 -8.65 35.47
C ASN A 84 -0.92 -8.25 36.04
N HIS A 85 0.14 -8.23 35.22
CA HIS A 85 1.47 -7.81 35.66
C HIS A 85 1.51 -6.33 36.00
N TYR A 86 0.87 -5.48 35.17
CA TYR A 86 0.79 -4.05 35.40
C TYR A 86 0.12 -3.72 36.74
N ILE A 87 -0.99 -4.37 37.07
CA ILE A 87 -1.70 -4.18 38.35
C ILE A 87 -0.84 -4.61 39.55
N ASN A 88 0.03 -5.61 39.37
CA ASN A 88 0.87 -6.16 40.44
C ASN A 88 2.31 -5.63 40.45
N ILE A 89 2.63 -4.60 39.66
CA ILE A 89 4.01 -4.11 39.46
C ILE A 89 4.68 -3.70 40.79
N ASN A 90 3.91 -3.15 41.74
CA ASN A 90 4.40 -2.75 43.07
C ASN A 90 4.77 -3.92 43.99
N LYS A 91 4.46 -5.17 43.61
CA LYS A 91 4.90 -6.38 44.32
C LYS A 91 6.22 -6.96 43.76
N MET A 92 6.75 -6.39 42.67
CA MET A 92 7.98 -6.86 42.01
C MET A 92 9.24 -6.25 42.63
N ASP A 93 9.34 -6.24 43.96
CA ASP A 93 10.56 -5.90 44.69
C ASP A 93 11.61 -7.00 44.47
N LYS A 94 12.34 -6.96 43.33
CA LYS A 94 13.67 -7.60 43.11
C LYS A 94 14.26 -7.57 41.69
N LEU A 95 13.74 -6.82 40.72
CA LEU A 95 14.14 -7.00 39.30
C LEU A 95 15.27 -6.10 38.76
N LEU A 96 16.30 -5.81 39.57
CA LEU A 96 17.50 -5.11 39.08
C LEU A 96 18.77 -5.86 39.48
N LYS A 97 19.05 -6.95 38.76
CA LYS A 97 20.44 -7.35 38.52
C LYS A 97 20.79 -6.89 37.12
N ALA A 98 21.66 -5.88 37.03
CA ALA A 98 22.17 -5.38 35.76
C ALA A 98 23.08 -6.44 35.14
N ASP A 99 22.51 -7.30 34.29
CA ASP A 99 23.26 -8.15 33.38
C ASP A 99 23.15 -7.61 31.95
N ILE A 100 23.88 -8.24 31.03
CA ILE A 100 23.90 -7.79 29.62
C ILE A 100 22.52 -7.92 28.95
N LYS A 101 21.71 -8.88 29.40
CA LYS A 101 20.33 -9.07 28.91
C LYS A 101 19.45 -7.89 29.31
N GLY A 102 19.53 -7.45 30.57
CA GLY A 102 18.86 -6.25 31.05
C GLY A 102 19.29 -4.97 30.32
N MET A 103 20.57 -4.85 29.95
CA MET A 103 21.04 -3.73 29.12
C MET A 103 20.46 -3.75 27.72
N LEU A 104 20.35 -4.93 27.10
CA LEU A 104 19.70 -5.09 25.80
C LEU A 104 18.21 -4.74 25.88
N SER A 105 17.50 -5.23 26.90
CA SER A 105 16.09 -4.89 27.12
C SER A 105 15.88 -3.40 27.37
N LEU A 106 16.76 -2.75 28.15
CA LEU A 106 16.71 -1.30 28.38
C LEU A 106 16.95 -0.52 27.09
N TYR A 107 17.90 -0.96 26.26
CA TYR A 107 18.18 -0.37 24.96
C TYR A 107 16.96 -0.45 24.05
N GLU A 108 16.34 -1.63 23.91
CA GLU A 108 15.16 -1.82 23.06
C GLU A 108 13.95 -1.02 23.55
N ALA A 109 13.66 -1.09 24.85
CA ALA A 109 12.55 -0.35 25.46
C ALA A 109 12.72 1.16 25.34
N SER A 110 13.96 1.67 25.28
CA SER A 110 14.21 3.09 25.11
C SER A 110 13.69 3.66 23.80
N PHE A 111 13.45 2.84 22.76
CA PHE A 111 12.89 3.31 21.47
C PHE A 111 11.38 3.54 21.49
N LEU A 112 10.71 3.23 22.62
CA LEU A 112 9.32 3.62 22.88
C LEU A 112 9.20 5.04 23.46
N GLU A 113 10.31 5.80 23.52
CA GLU A 113 10.36 7.20 23.97
C GLU A 113 9.32 8.08 23.26
N VAL A 114 8.59 8.88 24.04
CA VAL A 114 7.70 9.94 23.55
C VAL A 114 8.28 11.33 23.82
N GLU A 115 7.67 12.36 23.23
CA GLU A 115 8.13 13.74 23.37
C GLU A 115 8.23 14.15 24.86
N ASN A 116 9.37 14.78 25.22
CA ASN A 116 9.73 15.22 26.58
C ASN A 116 10.24 14.13 27.56
N GLU A 117 10.47 12.90 27.13
CA GLU A 117 11.04 11.84 27.98
C GLU A 117 12.58 11.80 28.00
N SER A 118 13.20 12.70 28.79
CA SER A 118 14.67 12.76 28.88
C SER A 118 15.34 11.50 29.48
N ILE A 119 14.60 10.65 30.21
CA ILE A 119 15.13 9.47 30.88
C ILE A 119 15.43 8.35 29.87
N LEU A 120 14.51 8.06 28.95
CA LEU A 120 14.69 6.98 27.97
C LEU A 120 15.80 7.32 26.98
N LYS A 121 15.95 8.59 26.60
CA LYS A 121 17.11 9.04 25.81
C LYS A 121 18.45 8.73 26.51
N LYS A 122 18.58 9.09 27.78
CA LYS A 122 19.79 8.79 28.57
C LYS A 122 20.00 7.29 28.74
N ALA A 123 18.94 6.53 28.97
CA ALA A 123 18.98 5.08 29.07
C ALA A 123 19.46 4.43 27.76
N ARG A 124 19.03 4.96 26.59
CA ARG A 124 19.48 4.53 25.27
C ARG A 124 20.98 4.72 25.09
N GLU A 125 21.48 5.91 25.42
CA GLU A 125 22.90 6.24 25.30
C GLU A 125 23.75 5.35 26.23
N PHE A 126 23.33 5.23 27.49
CA PHE A 126 24.01 4.41 28.49
C PHE A 126 24.06 2.93 28.11
N SER A 127 22.91 2.33 27.77
CA SER A 127 22.83 0.91 27.40
C SER A 127 23.59 0.62 26.11
N ARG A 128 23.53 1.51 25.10
CA ARG A 128 24.26 1.37 23.83
C ARG A 128 25.77 1.23 24.04
N GLU A 129 26.37 2.04 24.89
CA GLU A 129 27.83 2.00 25.12
C GLU A 129 28.26 0.67 25.77
N ILE A 130 27.50 0.20 26.76
CA ILE A 130 27.77 -1.11 27.41
C ILE A 130 27.63 -2.25 26.40
N LEU A 131 26.59 -2.23 25.56
CA LEU A 131 26.34 -3.27 24.55
C LEU A 131 27.45 -3.31 23.49
N LYS A 132 27.92 -2.15 23.02
CA LYS A 132 29.07 -2.06 22.09
C LYS A 132 30.34 -2.63 22.73
N GLU A 133 30.63 -2.26 23.98
CA GLU A 133 31.81 -2.73 24.70
C GLU A 133 31.79 -4.25 24.89
N TYR A 134 30.63 -4.82 25.25
CA TYR A 134 30.44 -6.26 25.33
C TYR A 134 30.67 -6.94 23.98
N TYR A 135 30.09 -6.40 22.90
CA TYR A 135 30.21 -6.96 21.56
C TYR A 135 31.65 -6.96 21.03
N VAL A 136 32.47 -5.96 21.38
CA VAL A 136 33.89 -5.90 21.00
C VAL A 136 34.75 -6.93 21.75
N ARG A 137 34.41 -7.25 23.00
CA ARG A 137 35.23 -8.10 23.88
C ARG A 137 35.06 -9.61 23.71
N LYS A 138 33.93 -10.06 23.15
CA LYS A 138 33.60 -11.49 23.00
C LYS A 138 33.97 -12.02 21.61
N GLU A 139 34.43 -13.27 21.53
CA GLU A 139 34.57 -13.97 20.25
C GLU A 139 33.19 -14.13 19.59
N LYS A 140 33.09 -13.67 18.35
CA LYS A 140 31.84 -13.20 17.73
C LYS A 140 30.91 -14.29 17.21
N GLU A 141 31.39 -15.50 17.00
CA GLU A 141 30.73 -16.42 16.06
C GLU A 141 29.74 -17.42 16.68
N ASN A 142 29.73 -17.63 18.01
CA ASN A 142 28.90 -18.68 18.64
C ASN A 142 28.08 -18.26 19.88
N ASP A 143 28.01 -16.98 20.22
CA ASP A 143 27.22 -16.49 21.36
C ASP A 143 25.86 -15.91 20.91
N PHE A 144 24.76 -16.55 21.32
CA PHE A 144 23.38 -16.09 21.03
C PHE A 144 23.16 -14.65 21.50
N MET A 145 23.70 -14.26 22.65
CA MET A 145 23.57 -12.88 23.14
C MET A 145 24.29 -11.88 22.22
N SER A 146 25.49 -12.19 21.76
CA SER A 146 26.22 -11.34 20.81
C SER A 146 25.48 -11.17 19.49
N LEU A 147 24.79 -12.21 19.00
CA LEU A 147 23.92 -12.14 17.83
C LEU A 147 22.75 -11.17 18.04
N LEU A 148 22.04 -11.27 19.17
CA LEU A 148 20.92 -10.37 19.51
C LEU A 148 21.39 -8.91 19.65
N ILE A 149 22.54 -8.68 20.28
CA ILE A 149 23.10 -7.34 20.49
C ILE A 149 23.46 -6.70 19.15
N ASN A 150 24.16 -7.43 18.27
CA ASN A 150 24.53 -6.91 16.96
C ASN A 150 23.29 -6.50 16.15
N HIS A 151 22.26 -7.34 16.18
CA HIS A 151 21.00 -7.07 15.50
C HIS A 151 20.30 -5.82 16.07
N ALA A 152 20.15 -5.71 17.39
CA ALA A 152 19.55 -4.54 18.02
C ALA A 152 20.30 -3.22 17.73
N LEU A 153 21.64 -3.28 17.70
CA LEU A 153 22.48 -2.10 17.44
C LEU A 153 22.41 -1.61 15.98
N GLU A 154 22.11 -2.49 15.03
CA GLU A 154 21.88 -2.14 13.62
C GLU A 154 20.54 -1.39 13.46
N VAL A 155 19.44 -2.02 13.88
CA VAL A 155 18.11 -1.42 13.94
C VAL A 155 17.40 -1.99 15.18
N PRO A 156 16.84 -1.15 16.07
CA PRO A 156 16.11 -1.65 17.24
C PRO A 156 14.83 -2.37 16.83
N LEU A 157 14.40 -3.34 17.64
CA LEU A 157 13.21 -4.15 17.42
C LEU A 157 11.98 -3.31 17.11
N HIS A 158 11.78 -2.20 17.83
CA HIS A 158 10.63 -1.32 17.65
C HIS A 158 10.51 -0.71 16.24
N TRP A 159 11.63 -0.57 15.51
CA TRP A 159 11.66 0.00 14.16
C TRP A 159 11.69 -1.06 13.06
N ARG A 160 11.79 -2.35 13.41
CA ARG A 160 11.87 -3.44 12.43
C ARG A 160 10.49 -3.82 11.91
N MET A 161 10.44 -4.16 10.62
CA MET A 161 9.26 -4.81 10.04
C MET A 161 9.11 -6.21 10.62
N GLN A 162 7.92 -6.51 11.14
CA GLN A 162 7.68 -7.69 11.96
C GLN A 162 7.95 -9.00 11.21
N ARG A 163 7.65 -9.06 9.90
CA ARG A 163 7.90 -10.28 9.09
C ARG A 163 9.37 -10.55 8.84
N TRP A 164 10.19 -9.51 8.69
CA TRP A 164 11.63 -9.68 8.54
C TRP A 164 12.28 -10.00 9.89
N GLU A 165 11.79 -9.40 10.98
CA GLU A 165 12.19 -9.82 12.33
C GLU A 165 11.84 -11.28 12.57
N ALA A 166 10.62 -11.73 12.23
CA ALA A 166 10.22 -13.12 12.37
C ALA A 166 11.12 -14.08 11.59
N LEU A 167 11.44 -13.77 10.33
CA LEU A 167 12.35 -14.58 9.54
C LEU A 167 13.75 -14.66 10.17
N TRP A 168 14.30 -13.52 10.57
CA TRP A 168 15.61 -13.47 11.20
C TRP A 168 15.63 -14.22 12.54
N PHE A 169 14.61 -13.97 13.37
CA PHE A 169 14.55 -14.50 14.73
C PHE A 169 14.22 -16.00 14.76
N ILE A 170 13.45 -16.54 13.82
CA ILE A 170 13.29 -18.00 13.68
C ILE A 170 14.65 -18.69 13.52
N ASN A 171 15.53 -18.13 12.67
CA ASN A 171 16.87 -18.67 12.44
C ASN A 171 17.79 -18.47 13.64
N ALA A 172 17.69 -17.33 14.34
CA ALA A 172 18.46 -17.05 15.53
C ALA A 172 18.02 -17.96 16.71
N TYR A 173 16.71 -18.10 16.93
CA TYR A 173 16.10 -18.84 18.03
C TYR A 173 16.37 -20.35 17.95
N GLU A 174 16.55 -20.90 16.74
CA GLU A 174 16.99 -22.28 16.54
C GLU A 174 18.39 -22.55 17.12
N ARG A 175 19.23 -21.51 17.27
CA ARG A 175 20.56 -21.58 17.89
C ARG A 175 20.54 -21.20 19.38
N SER A 176 19.37 -20.83 19.90
CA SER A 176 19.23 -20.44 21.31
C SER A 176 19.46 -21.66 22.22
N PRO A 177 20.19 -21.50 23.34
CA PRO A 177 20.31 -22.55 24.34
C PRO A 177 18.97 -22.90 25.01
N ASN A 178 17.97 -22.00 24.92
CA ASN A 178 16.66 -22.11 25.56
C ASN A 178 15.54 -22.32 24.53
N VAL A 179 15.81 -23.00 23.43
CA VAL A 179 14.81 -23.25 22.38
C VAL A 179 13.64 -24.09 22.91
N ILE A 180 12.42 -23.65 22.61
CA ILE A 180 11.17 -24.38 22.92
C ILE A 180 10.67 -25.02 21.62
N PRO A 181 10.80 -26.35 21.43
CA PRO A 181 10.55 -26.98 20.14
C PRO A 181 9.12 -26.80 19.59
N PRO A 182 8.03 -26.93 20.38
CA PRO A 182 6.67 -26.70 19.89
C PRO A 182 6.48 -25.27 19.37
N LEU A 183 7.06 -24.29 20.07
CA LEU A 183 7.00 -22.88 19.67
C LEU A 183 7.78 -22.61 18.38
N LEU A 184 9.01 -23.15 18.24
CA LEU A 184 9.78 -23.00 17.00
C LEU A 184 9.08 -23.68 15.82
N GLN A 185 8.46 -24.84 16.03
CA GLN A 185 7.69 -25.53 15.00
C GLN A 185 6.45 -24.74 14.58
N LEU A 186 5.72 -24.17 15.55
CA LEU A 186 4.58 -23.29 15.28
C LEU A 186 5.01 -22.10 14.42
N ALA A 187 6.11 -21.43 14.80
CA ALA A 187 6.63 -20.27 14.09
C ALA A 187 7.05 -20.59 12.65
N LYS A 188 7.77 -21.69 12.42
CA LYS A 188 8.16 -22.13 11.07
C LYS A 188 6.94 -22.46 10.20
N LEU A 189 5.97 -23.19 10.77
CA LEU A 189 4.77 -23.58 10.04
C LEU A 189 3.89 -22.37 9.69
N ASP A 190 3.63 -21.50 10.67
CA ASP A 190 2.87 -20.26 10.48
C ASP A 190 3.55 -19.33 9.46
N PHE A 191 4.88 -19.18 9.54
CA PHE A 191 5.65 -18.37 8.61
C PHE A 191 5.45 -18.83 7.16
N ASN A 192 5.55 -20.14 6.92
CA ASN A 192 5.40 -20.74 5.59
C ASN A 192 3.96 -20.64 5.07
N MET A 193 2.97 -20.84 5.93
CA MET A 193 1.55 -20.67 5.56
C MET A 193 1.27 -19.23 5.12
N LEU A 194 1.77 -18.22 5.84
CA LEU A 194 1.66 -16.83 5.44
C LEU A 194 2.42 -16.52 4.15
N GLN A 195 3.62 -17.09 3.97
CA GLN A 195 4.39 -16.92 2.74
C GLN A 195 3.63 -17.46 1.52
N ALA A 196 2.96 -18.61 1.64
CA ALA A 196 2.14 -19.16 0.56
C ALA A 196 0.97 -18.22 0.17
N ILE A 197 0.31 -17.60 1.16
CA ILE A 197 -0.73 -16.58 0.93
C ILE A 197 -0.13 -15.40 0.15
N TYR A 198 1.02 -14.89 0.59
CA TYR A 198 1.68 -13.75 -0.04
C TYR A 198 2.09 -14.05 -1.49
N GLN A 199 2.59 -15.25 -1.77
CA GLN A 199 2.94 -15.67 -3.13
C GLN A 199 1.72 -15.67 -4.05
N GLU A 200 0.55 -16.10 -3.57
CA GLU A 200 -0.67 -16.07 -4.37
C GLU A 200 -1.18 -14.64 -4.62
N GLU A 201 -1.08 -13.78 -3.61
CA GLU A 201 -1.39 -12.35 -3.76
C GLU A 201 -0.44 -11.66 -4.74
N LEU A 202 0.85 -11.99 -4.70
CA LEU A 202 1.84 -11.49 -5.63
C LEU A 202 1.54 -11.96 -7.05
N LYS A 203 1.26 -13.26 -7.27
CA LYS A 203 0.83 -13.76 -8.59
C LYS A 203 -0.40 -13.02 -9.12
N HIS A 204 -1.36 -12.71 -8.27
CA HIS A 204 -2.54 -11.94 -8.66
C HIS A 204 -2.18 -10.51 -9.09
N THR A 205 -1.36 -9.80 -8.30
CA THR A 205 -0.92 -8.44 -8.64
C THR A 205 0.00 -8.42 -9.85
N SER A 206 0.88 -9.42 -10.04
CA SER A 206 1.72 -9.57 -11.23
C SER A 206 0.90 -9.80 -12.49
N ARG A 207 -0.15 -10.62 -12.45
CA ARG A 207 -1.07 -10.77 -13.60
C ARG A 207 -1.76 -9.47 -13.95
N TRP A 208 -2.18 -8.70 -12.94
CA TRP A 208 -2.76 -7.37 -13.17
C TRP A 208 -1.73 -6.41 -13.79
N TRP A 209 -0.52 -6.35 -13.26
CA TRP A 209 0.54 -5.45 -13.72
C TRP A 209 0.97 -5.74 -15.16
N LYS A 210 1.14 -7.03 -15.50
CA LYS A 210 1.37 -7.46 -16.89
C LYS A 210 0.16 -7.18 -17.78
N GLY A 211 -1.05 -7.35 -17.25
CA GLY A 211 -2.29 -7.14 -18.00
C GLY A 211 -2.55 -5.69 -18.40
N ILE A 212 -2.05 -4.71 -17.64
CA ILE A 212 -2.15 -3.29 -18.03
C ILE A 212 -1.12 -2.88 -19.07
N GLY A 213 -0.03 -3.64 -19.24
CA GLY A 213 0.97 -3.42 -20.29
C GLY A 213 1.77 -2.10 -20.15
N LEU A 214 1.83 -1.50 -18.96
CA LEU A 214 2.48 -0.19 -18.79
C LEU A 214 3.99 -0.27 -18.99
N MET A 215 4.64 -1.35 -18.53
CA MET A 215 6.10 -1.47 -18.57
C MET A 215 6.64 -1.66 -20.00
N GLU A 216 5.87 -2.31 -20.86
CA GLU A 216 6.22 -2.48 -22.27
C GLU A 216 6.16 -1.13 -23.03
N ASN A 217 5.29 -0.22 -22.60
CA ASN A 217 5.09 1.09 -23.23
C ASN A 217 5.98 2.18 -22.61
N LEU A 218 6.24 2.10 -21.31
CA LEU A 218 7.03 3.05 -20.52
C LEU A 218 8.39 2.44 -20.16
N SER A 219 9.20 2.17 -21.18
CA SER A 219 10.52 1.54 -21.03
C SER A 219 11.52 2.31 -20.16
N PHE A 220 11.24 3.59 -19.88
CA PHE A 220 12.02 4.42 -18.97
C PHE A 220 11.67 4.21 -17.48
N ALA A 221 10.46 3.70 -17.19
CA ALA A 221 9.99 3.51 -15.83
C ALA A 221 10.58 2.23 -15.22
N ARG A 222 10.77 2.23 -13.92
CA ARG A 222 11.28 1.08 -13.16
C ARG A 222 10.14 0.11 -12.86
N ASP A 223 10.30 -1.17 -13.22
CA ASP A 223 9.36 -2.20 -12.76
C ASP A 223 9.67 -2.57 -11.31
N ARG A 224 8.86 -2.06 -10.38
CA ARG A 224 9.02 -2.25 -8.93
C ARG A 224 7.81 -2.89 -8.27
N LEU A 225 7.02 -3.67 -9.01
CA LEU A 225 5.81 -4.28 -8.46
C LEU A 225 6.11 -5.15 -7.23
N VAL A 226 7.17 -5.95 -7.26
CA VAL A 226 7.45 -6.89 -6.17
C VAL A 226 8.00 -6.16 -4.95
N GLU A 227 8.84 -5.15 -5.15
CA GLU A 227 9.29 -4.25 -4.10
C GLU A 227 8.10 -3.52 -3.46
N GLY A 228 7.15 -3.05 -4.27
CA GLY A 228 5.88 -2.51 -3.80
C GLY A 228 5.08 -3.51 -2.97
N PHE A 229 5.09 -4.80 -3.36
CA PHE A 229 4.45 -5.86 -2.59
C PHE A 229 5.17 -6.15 -1.27
N VAL A 230 6.50 -6.14 -1.26
CA VAL A 230 7.33 -6.24 -0.06
C VAL A 230 6.99 -5.11 0.92
N TRP A 231 6.89 -3.87 0.44
CA TRP A 231 6.43 -2.74 1.25
C TRP A 231 5.01 -2.94 1.79
N ALA A 232 4.10 -3.48 0.98
CA ALA A 232 2.74 -3.77 1.40
C ALA A 232 2.69 -4.82 2.53
N VAL A 233 3.52 -5.86 2.48
CA VAL A 233 3.66 -6.84 3.57
C VAL A 233 4.24 -6.19 4.82
N GLY A 234 5.26 -5.34 4.68
CA GLY A 234 5.82 -4.57 5.80
C GLY A 234 4.78 -3.65 6.45
N TYR A 235 3.91 -3.04 5.66
CA TYR A 235 2.82 -2.19 6.15
C TYR A 235 1.74 -2.99 6.89
N ASN A 236 1.32 -4.12 6.33
CA ASN A 236 0.35 -4.99 6.99
C ASN A 236 0.50 -6.46 6.58
N TYR A 237 1.16 -7.23 7.44
CA TYR A 237 1.42 -8.64 7.21
C TYR A 237 0.24 -9.57 7.55
N MET A 238 -0.83 -9.06 8.15
CA MET A 238 -1.90 -9.92 8.67
C MET A 238 -2.69 -10.62 7.55
N PRO A 239 -2.91 -11.95 7.61
CA PRO A 239 -3.48 -12.72 6.49
C PRO A 239 -4.83 -12.18 6.00
N GLN A 240 -5.70 -11.72 6.92
CA GLN A 240 -7.02 -11.16 6.62
C GLN A 240 -6.99 -9.88 5.76
N ASN A 241 -5.84 -9.20 5.68
CA ASN A 241 -5.69 -7.92 4.99
C ASN A 241 -5.16 -8.06 3.54
N ALA A 242 -5.43 -9.19 2.90
CA ALA A 242 -5.05 -9.47 1.51
C ALA A 242 -5.49 -8.36 0.53
N LYS A 243 -6.71 -7.83 0.68
CA LYS A 243 -7.21 -6.74 -0.16
C LYS A 243 -6.36 -5.47 -0.01
N LEU A 244 -6.02 -5.11 1.22
CA LEU A 244 -5.19 -3.94 1.52
C LEU A 244 -3.81 -4.08 0.89
N ARG A 245 -3.13 -5.23 1.08
CA ARG A 245 -1.80 -5.45 0.49
C ARG A 245 -1.80 -5.34 -1.03
N LYS A 246 -2.79 -5.96 -1.68
CA LYS A 246 -2.94 -5.86 -3.13
C LYS A 246 -3.16 -4.41 -3.57
N VAL A 247 -4.02 -3.64 -2.89
CA VAL A 247 -4.25 -2.23 -3.22
C VAL A 247 -2.97 -1.40 -3.04
N ILE A 248 -2.29 -1.52 -1.90
CA ILE A 248 -1.03 -0.81 -1.63
C ILE A 248 0.01 -1.14 -2.70
N THR A 249 0.14 -2.42 -3.08
CA THR A 249 1.08 -2.85 -4.13
C THR A 249 0.80 -2.14 -5.46
N LYS A 250 -0.47 -2.11 -5.88
CA LYS A 250 -0.88 -1.42 -7.12
C LYS A 250 -0.60 0.07 -7.05
N VAL A 251 -0.92 0.70 -5.92
CA VAL A 251 -0.68 2.13 -5.70
C VAL A 251 0.81 2.44 -5.73
N LEU A 252 1.66 1.67 -5.05
CA LEU A 252 3.11 1.88 -5.06
C LEU A 252 3.73 1.69 -6.44
N ALA A 253 3.25 0.72 -7.23
CA ALA A 253 3.69 0.55 -8.62
C ALA A 253 3.34 1.76 -9.49
N LEU A 254 2.11 2.29 -9.36
CA LEU A 254 1.68 3.50 -10.07
C LEU A 254 2.44 4.74 -9.58
N ILE A 255 2.67 4.89 -8.27
CA ILE A 255 3.49 5.98 -7.71
C ILE A 255 4.89 5.94 -8.28
N THR A 256 5.53 4.76 -8.34
CA THR A 256 6.88 4.62 -8.92
C THR A 256 6.89 5.01 -10.40
N THR A 257 5.85 4.62 -11.15
CA THR A 257 5.72 5.00 -12.56
C THR A 257 5.57 6.51 -12.71
N MET A 258 4.74 7.14 -11.87
CA MET A 258 4.58 8.60 -11.87
C MET A 258 5.88 9.30 -11.46
N ASP A 259 6.56 8.83 -10.42
CA ASP A 259 7.87 9.33 -9.98
C ASP A 259 8.87 9.36 -11.15
N ASP A 260 8.95 8.27 -11.92
CA ASP A 260 9.84 8.20 -13.10
C ASP A 260 9.40 9.14 -14.25
N ILE A 261 8.10 9.39 -14.40
CA ILE A 261 7.62 10.42 -15.35
C ILE A 261 8.15 11.80 -14.94
N TYR A 262 8.08 12.17 -13.66
CA TYR A 262 8.52 13.51 -13.21
C TYR A 262 10.04 13.66 -13.13
N ASP A 263 10.75 12.67 -12.60
CA ASP A 263 12.16 12.81 -12.26
C ASP A 263 13.10 12.46 -13.42
N VAL A 264 12.66 11.58 -14.33
CA VAL A 264 13.55 10.97 -15.33
C VAL A 264 13.12 11.29 -16.76
N TYR A 265 11.82 11.28 -17.06
CA TYR A 265 11.34 11.28 -18.45
C TYR A 265 10.77 12.61 -18.94
N GLY A 266 9.83 13.19 -18.20
CA GLY A 266 9.06 14.36 -18.61
C GLY A 266 9.90 15.63 -18.68
N THR A 267 9.68 16.42 -19.72
CA THR A 267 10.12 17.81 -19.77
C THR A 267 9.21 18.68 -18.90
N LEU A 268 9.68 19.87 -18.49
CA LEU A 268 8.88 20.76 -17.63
C LEU A 268 7.50 21.06 -18.25
N GLU A 269 7.48 21.34 -19.54
CA GLU A 269 6.26 21.65 -20.27
C GLU A 269 5.29 20.46 -20.35
N GLU A 270 5.80 19.23 -20.56
CA GLU A 270 4.98 18.01 -20.52
C GLU A 270 4.41 17.74 -19.12
N LEU A 271 5.21 18.01 -18.08
CA LEU A 271 4.82 17.80 -16.68
C LEU A 271 3.81 18.84 -16.20
N GLU A 272 3.89 20.08 -16.67
CA GLU A 272 2.88 21.11 -16.41
C GLU A 272 1.51 20.68 -16.94
N LEU A 273 1.44 20.18 -18.18
CA LEU A 273 0.22 19.63 -18.76
C LEU A 273 -0.30 18.40 -18.00
N PHE A 274 0.58 17.45 -17.70
CA PHE A 274 0.22 16.25 -16.95
C PHE A 274 -0.34 16.59 -15.56
N THR A 275 0.30 17.52 -14.86
CA THR A 275 -0.15 18.01 -13.55
C THR A 275 -1.51 18.70 -13.66
N GLN A 276 -1.66 19.58 -14.65
CA GLN A 276 -2.89 20.33 -14.87
C GLN A 276 -4.08 19.41 -15.15
N ALA A 277 -3.91 18.38 -15.99
CA ALA A 277 -4.98 17.44 -16.32
C ALA A 277 -5.53 16.71 -15.08
N TRP A 278 -4.66 16.24 -14.18
CA TRP A 278 -5.07 15.61 -12.92
C TRP A 278 -5.70 16.60 -11.94
N ALA A 279 -5.18 17.83 -11.89
CA ALA A 279 -5.73 18.88 -11.02
C ALA A 279 -7.14 19.29 -11.45
N GLU A 280 -7.39 19.43 -12.75
CA GLU A 280 -8.72 19.73 -13.30
C GLU A 280 -9.72 18.62 -13.03
N LEU A 281 -9.34 17.36 -13.26
CA LEU A 281 -10.17 16.20 -12.94
C LEU A 281 -10.57 16.19 -11.45
N SER A 282 -9.60 16.43 -10.56
CA SER A 282 -9.83 16.45 -9.11
C SER A 282 -10.75 17.61 -8.69
N LYS A 283 -10.58 18.80 -9.29
CA LYS A 283 -11.46 19.95 -9.06
C LYS A 283 -12.89 19.66 -9.53
N ALA A 284 -13.05 19.00 -10.67
CA ALA A 284 -14.36 18.65 -11.23
C ALA A 284 -15.11 17.68 -10.31
N TYR A 285 -14.43 16.65 -9.79
CA TYR A 285 -15.02 15.76 -8.78
C TYR A 285 -15.42 16.48 -7.48
N LEU A 286 -14.63 17.45 -7.04
CA LEU A 286 -14.96 18.23 -5.84
C LEU A 286 -16.21 19.11 -6.05
N ILE A 287 -16.42 19.63 -7.25
CA ILE A 287 -17.62 20.39 -7.60
C ILE A 287 -18.86 19.49 -7.49
N GLU A 288 -18.83 18.29 -8.07
CA GLU A 288 -19.94 17.33 -7.96
C GLU A 288 -20.22 16.94 -6.51
N ALA A 289 -19.16 16.70 -5.72
CA ALA A 289 -19.30 16.41 -4.30
C ALA A 289 -19.95 17.57 -3.54
N LYS A 290 -19.58 18.83 -3.84
CA LYS A 290 -20.21 20.01 -3.24
C LYS A 290 -21.69 20.09 -3.57
N TRP A 291 -22.06 19.88 -4.84
CA TRP A 291 -23.46 19.85 -5.26
C TRP A 291 -24.26 18.77 -4.50
N TYR A 292 -23.69 17.57 -4.39
CA TYR A 292 -24.27 16.45 -3.66
C TYR A 292 -24.52 16.80 -2.17
N TYR A 293 -23.48 17.24 -1.44
CA TYR A 293 -23.59 17.49 -0.01
C TYR A 293 -24.42 18.73 0.34
N SER A 294 -24.52 19.72 -0.55
CA SER A 294 -25.39 20.88 -0.33
C SER A 294 -26.83 20.65 -0.78
N GLY A 295 -27.12 19.54 -1.46
CA GLY A 295 -28.40 19.31 -2.14
C GLY A 295 -28.66 20.28 -3.29
N TYR A 296 -27.62 20.88 -3.86
CA TYR A 296 -27.75 21.81 -4.97
C TYR A 296 -28.01 21.04 -6.27
N LYS A 297 -28.95 21.54 -7.06
CA LYS A 297 -29.33 20.96 -8.35
C LYS A 297 -28.85 21.89 -9.46
N PRO A 298 -27.75 21.57 -10.17
CA PRO A 298 -27.24 22.41 -11.23
C PRO A 298 -28.21 22.47 -12.40
N LYS A 299 -28.10 23.54 -13.19
CA LYS A 299 -28.74 23.60 -14.51
C LYS A 299 -28.05 22.65 -15.48
N LEU A 300 -28.73 22.27 -16.57
CA LEU A 300 -28.16 21.32 -17.53
C LEU A 300 -26.83 21.82 -18.10
N GLN A 301 -26.76 23.09 -18.51
CA GLN A 301 -25.53 23.67 -19.05
C GLN A 301 -24.39 23.74 -18.01
N GLU A 302 -24.72 24.11 -16.77
CA GLU A 302 -23.75 24.19 -15.66
C GLU A 302 -23.19 22.80 -15.33
N TYR A 303 -24.07 21.79 -15.24
CA TYR A 303 -23.66 20.41 -15.09
C TYR A 303 -22.73 19.99 -16.23
N MET A 304 -23.13 20.26 -17.48
CA MET A 304 -22.36 19.87 -18.65
C MET A 304 -20.99 20.54 -18.72
N GLU A 305 -20.80 21.74 -18.19
CA GLU A 305 -19.48 22.41 -18.13
C GLU A 305 -18.48 21.71 -17.21
N ASN A 306 -18.96 21.03 -16.17
CA ASN A 306 -18.14 20.23 -15.25
C ASN A 306 -18.04 18.75 -15.67
N ALA A 307 -19.15 18.18 -16.15
CA ALA A 307 -19.33 16.74 -16.31
C ALA A 307 -18.45 16.12 -17.40
N TRP A 308 -18.09 16.89 -18.44
CA TRP A 308 -17.16 16.42 -19.47
C TRP A 308 -15.72 16.32 -18.93
N ILE A 309 -15.35 17.19 -17.97
CA ILE A 309 -14.04 17.17 -17.31
C ILE A 309 -13.99 16.02 -16.30
N SER A 310 -15.04 15.84 -15.49
CA SER A 310 -15.10 14.78 -14.48
C SER A 310 -15.10 13.36 -15.07
N MET A 311 -15.33 13.22 -16.37
CA MET A 311 -15.15 11.97 -17.11
C MET A 311 -13.66 11.61 -17.32
N GLY A 312 -12.73 12.56 -17.15
CA GLY A 312 -11.29 12.36 -17.26
C GLY A 312 -10.68 12.25 -18.67
N PRO A 313 -11.27 12.76 -19.77
CA PRO A 313 -10.68 12.64 -21.11
C PRO A 313 -9.29 13.26 -21.20
N ASN A 314 -9.06 14.40 -20.52
CA ASN A 314 -7.76 15.07 -20.49
C ASN A 314 -6.68 14.17 -19.88
N VAL A 315 -7.00 13.49 -18.77
CA VAL A 315 -6.09 12.54 -18.13
C VAL A 315 -5.77 11.38 -19.07
N VAL A 316 -6.79 10.78 -19.71
CA VAL A 316 -6.58 9.67 -20.66
C VAL A 316 -5.65 10.08 -21.80
N LEU A 317 -5.86 11.26 -22.38
CA LEU A 317 -5.06 11.73 -23.52
C LEU A 317 -3.61 12.03 -23.17
N VAL A 318 -3.35 12.69 -22.03
CA VAL A 318 -1.96 12.94 -21.61
C VAL A 318 -1.24 11.63 -21.28
N HIS A 319 -1.91 10.63 -20.70
CA HIS A 319 -1.29 9.32 -20.49
C HIS A 319 -1.05 8.58 -21.82
N ALA A 320 -2.01 8.62 -22.73
CA ALA A 320 -1.84 8.05 -24.06
C ALA A 320 -0.62 8.68 -24.74
N TYR A 321 -0.43 9.99 -24.62
CA TYR A 321 0.75 10.70 -25.13
C TYR A 321 2.08 10.10 -24.65
N PHE A 322 2.22 9.85 -23.35
CA PHE A 322 3.45 9.23 -22.81
C PHE A 322 3.69 7.81 -23.33
N CYS A 323 2.64 7.11 -23.75
CA CYS A 323 2.72 5.74 -24.28
C CYS A 323 3.06 5.66 -25.78
N VAL A 324 2.86 6.70 -26.60
CA VAL A 324 3.06 6.63 -28.08
C VAL A 324 4.47 7.01 -28.60
N GLN A 325 5.47 7.22 -27.73
CA GLN A 325 6.90 7.37 -28.09
C GLN A 325 7.25 8.34 -29.25
N HIS A 326 6.51 9.45 -29.44
CA HIS A 326 6.88 10.48 -30.41
C HIS A 326 7.44 11.73 -29.70
N PRO A 327 8.58 12.30 -30.16
CA PRO A 327 9.10 13.53 -29.58
C PRO A 327 8.14 14.70 -29.88
N ILE A 328 7.69 15.37 -28.81
CA ILE A 328 6.84 16.55 -28.90
C ILE A 328 7.55 17.69 -29.60
N ARG A 329 6.83 18.38 -30.50
CA ARG A 329 7.18 19.74 -30.90
C ARG A 329 6.50 20.70 -29.95
N LYS A 330 7.14 21.82 -29.62
CA LYS A 330 6.54 22.87 -28.78
C LYS A 330 5.16 23.30 -29.30
N GLU A 331 4.99 23.30 -30.63
CA GLU A 331 3.72 23.56 -31.30
C GLU A 331 2.58 22.57 -30.92
N ASP A 332 2.90 21.32 -30.56
CA ASP A 332 1.91 20.33 -30.12
C ASP A 332 1.47 20.55 -28.67
N LEU A 333 2.35 21.12 -27.83
CA LEU A 333 2.06 21.52 -26.44
C LEU A 333 1.19 22.78 -26.39
N ASP A 334 1.52 23.78 -27.22
CA ASP A 334 0.71 24.99 -27.37
C ASP A 334 -0.71 24.61 -27.83
N ARG A 335 -0.84 23.60 -28.71
CA ARG A 335 -2.14 23.04 -29.11
C ARG A 335 -2.88 22.29 -28.01
N PHE A 336 -2.19 21.78 -26.98
CA PHE A 336 -2.76 21.05 -25.85
C PHE A 336 -3.26 21.99 -24.74
N GLU A 337 -2.55 23.09 -24.47
CA GLU A 337 -3.10 24.22 -23.69
C GLU A 337 -4.28 24.88 -24.43
N GLU A 338 -4.22 24.88 -25.77
CA GLU A 338 -5.30 25.30 -26.67
C GLU A 338 -6.17 24.13 -27.17
N HIS A 339 -6.39 23.02 -26.43
CA HIS A 339 -7.24 21.87 -26.84
C HIS A 339 -8.70 22.00 -26.37
N PRO A 340 -9.57 22.86 -26.95
CA PRO A 340 -10.76 23.29 -26.24
C PRO A 340 -12.00 22.54 -26.76
N LEU A 341 -11.92 21.90 -27.93
CA LEU A 341 -13.08 21.49 -28.72
C LEU A 341 -13.08 19.99 -29.03
N LEU A 342 -12.04 19.39 -29.62
CA LEU A 342 -12.06 17.94 -29.90
C LEU A 342 -12.18 17.11 -28.61
N CYS A 343 -11.31 17.39 -27.63
CA CYS A 343 -11.34 16.73 -26.31
C CYS A 343 -12.64 17.00 -25.56
N ARG A 344 -13.13 18.25 -25.63
CA ARG A 344 -14.40 18.66 -25.03
C ARG A 344 -15.58 17.96 -25.67
N TYR A 345 -15.66 17.91 -26.99
CA TYR A 345 -16.73 17.25 -27.73
C TYR A 345 -16.70 15.75 -27.50
N SER A 346 -15.53 15.11 -27.53
CA SER A 346 -15.42 13.69 -27.17
C SER A 346 -15.84 13.43 -25.73
N GLY A 347 -15.44 14.30 -24.80
CA GLY A 347 -15.82 14.21 -23.38
C GLY A 347 -17.32 14.40 -23.17
N ILE A 348 -17.94 15.37 -23.85
CA ILE A 348 -19.39 15.61 -23.83
C ILE A 348 -20.12 14.39 -24.40
N ILE A 349 -19.73 13.90 -25.58
CA ILE A 349 -20.37 12.74 -26.21
C ILE A 349 -20.32 11.53 -25.27
N PHE A 350 -19.15 11.25 -24.70
CA PHE A 350 -18.98 10.12 -23.79
C PHE A 350 -19.79 10.29 -22.51
N ARG A 351 -19.78 11.48 -21.91
CA ARG A 351 -20.61 11.82 -20.73
C ARG A 351 -22.10 11.66 -21.00
N LEU A 352 -22.60 12.19 -22.11
CA LEU A 352 -24.01 12.08 -22.47
C LEU A 352 -24.43 10.63 -22.72
N ALA A 353 -23.57 9.83 -23.34
CA ALA A 353 -23.80 8.41 -23.54
C ALA A 353 -23.82 7.63 -22.21
N ASP A 354 -22.89 7.93 -21.29
CA ASP A 354 -22.84 7.38 -19.94
C ASP A 354 -24.13 7.70 -19.18
N ASP A 355 -24.47 8.98 -19.06
CA ASP A 355 -25.66 9.46 -18.33
C ASP A 355 -26.98 8.90 -18.90
N LEU A 356 -27.07 8.63 -20.21
CA LEU A 356 -28.25 8.00 -20.82
C LEU A 356 -28.48 6.57 -20.33
N GLU A 357 -27.39 5.82 -20.18
CA GLU A 357 -27.41 4.41 -19.79
C GLU A 357 -27.52 4.23 -18.27
N THR A 358 -26.85 5.08 -17.48
CA THR A 358 -26.74 4.94 -16.01
C THR A 358 -27.86 5.61 -15.22
N PHE A 359 -28.67 6.45 -15.88
CA PHE A 359 -29.69 7.31 -15.25
C PHE A 359 -30.52 6.64 -14.14
N LYS A 360 -31.12 5.48 -14.42
CA LYS A 360 -32.04 4.82 -13.47
C LYS A 360 -31.32 4.32 -12.22
N ASP A 361 -30.09 3.83 -12.39
CA ASP A 361 -29.28 3.33 -11.29
C ASP A 361 -28.73 4.49 -10.45
N GLU A 362 -28.37 5.61 -11.07
CA GLU A 362 -27.90 6.82 -10.40
C GLU A 362 -29.01 7.48 -9.56
N MET A 363 -30.20 7.65 -10.14
CA MET A 363 -31.36 8.14 -9.40
C MET A 363 -31.68 7.28 -8.18
N LYS A 364 -31.62 5.95 -8.31
CA LYS A 364 -31.89 5.03 -7.20
C LYS A 364 -30.85 5.12 -6.08
N ARG A 365 -29.59 5.40 -6.43
CA ARG A 365 -28.51 5.63 -5.45
C ARG A 365 -28.60 7.01 -4.79
N GLY A 366 -29.39 7.92 -5.35
CA GLY A 366 -29.52 9.30 -4.90
C GLY A 366 -28.26 10.12 -5.19
N ASP A 367 -27.60 9.86 -6.32
CA ASP A 367 -26.42 10.62 -6.77
C ASP A 367 -26.78 12.08 -7.14
N VAL A 368 -25.77 12.91 -7.44
CA VAL A 368 -25.98 14.26 -7.98
C VAL A 368 -26.82 14.19 -9.26
N PRO A 369 -27.73 15.16 -9.51
CA PRO A 369 -28.50 15.19 -10.75
C PRO A 369 -27.58 15.16 -11.97
N LYS A 370 -27.80 14.17 -12.85
CA LYS A 370 -27.08 13.99 -14.12
C LYS A 370 -27.80 14.70 -15.27
N ALA A 371 -27.35 14.57 -16.52
CA ALA A 371 -27.88 15.33 -17.64
C ALA A 371 -29.42 15.25 -17.78
N ILE A 372 -30.01 14.06 -17.73
CA ILE A 372 -31.48 13.91 -17.83
C ILE A 372 -32.19 14.55 -16.64
N GLU A 373 -31.71 14.35 -15.41
CA GLU A 373 -32.35 14.93 -14.22
C GLU A 373 -32.19 16.44 -14.17
N CYS A 374 -31.04 16.99 -14.60
CA CYS A 374 -30.83 18.42 -14.74
C CYS A 374 -31.83 19.04 -15.73
N TYR A 375 -32.05 18.38 -16.88
CA TYR A 375 -33.08 18.80 -17.83
C TYR A 375 -34.48 18.80 -17.19
N MET A 376 -34.86 17.71 -16.53
CA MET A 376 -36.17 17.59 -15.89
C MET A 376 -36.38 18.65 -14.80
N ASN A 377 -35.34 18.91 -13.99
CA ASN A 377 -35.37 19.93 -12.94
C ASN A 377 -35.44 21.36 -13.50
N GLU A 378 -34.81 21.63 -14.65
CA GLU A 378 -34.75 22.97 -15.24
C GLU A 378 -35.99 23.31 -16.08
N TYR A 379 -36.51 22.33 -16.84
CA TYR A 379 -37.58 22.55 -17.82
C TYR A 379 -38.93 21.94 -17.43
N GLU A 380 -39.02 21.32 -16.25
CA GLU A 380 -40.20 20.57 -15.78
C GLU A 380 -40.70 19.50 -16.79
N GLY A 381 -39.78 18.97 -17.61
CA GLY A 381 -40.05 17.97 -18.65
C GLY A 381 -40.11 16.53 -18.14
N SER A 382 -40.60 15.61 -18.98
CA SER A 382 -40.61 14.18 -18.66
C SER A 382 -39.22 13.52 -18.84
N GLU A 383 -39.03 12.31 -18.31
CA GLU A 383 -37.82 11.50 -18.59
C GLU A 383 -37.64 11.28 -20.10
N GLU A 384 -38.74 11.05 -20.83
CA GLU A 384 -38.71 10.83 -22.28
C GLU A 384 -38.22 12.07 -23.02
N ASP A 385 -38.76 13.24 -22.68
CA ASP A 385 -38.31 14.53 -23.24
C ASP A 385 -36.83 14.78 -22.94
N GLY A 386 -36.40 14.48 -21.71
CA GLY A 386 -35.00 14.60 -21.31
C GLY A 386 -34.08 13.69 -22.13
N ARG A 387 -34.46 12.41 -22.32
CA ARG A 387 -33.69 11.46 -23.14
C ARG A 387 -33.60 11.89 -24.59
N GLU A 388 -34.68 12.39 -25.18
CA GLU A 388 -34.67 12.92 -26.55
C GLU A 388 -33.77 14.16 -26.67
N HIS A 389 -33.87 15.08 -25.71
CA HIS A 389 -33.02 16.26 -25.68
C HIS A 389 -31.52 15.89 -25.61
N ILE A 390 -31.15 14.95 -24.73
CA ILE A 390 -29.76 14.49 -24.60
C ILE A 390 -29.25 13.82 -25.88
N LYS A 391 -30.07 13.00 -26.56
CA LYS A 391 -29.72 12.43 -27.87
C LYS A 391 -29.47 13.52 -28.92
N SER A 392 -30.35 14.52 -28.98
CA SER A 392 -30.18 15.67 -29.89
C SER A 392 -28.88 16.43 -29.61
N MET A 393 -28.57 16.68 -28.33
CA MET A 393 -27.33 17.35 -27.92
C MET A 393 -26.09 16.55 -28.33
N MET A 394 -26.14 15.22 -28.23
CA MET A 394 -25.07 14.34 -28.67
C MET A 394 -24.88 14.40 -30.20
N ASP A 395 -25.96 14.35 -30.98
CA ASP A 395 -25.92 14.47 -32.44
C ASP A 395 -25.34 15.82 -32.91
N GLU A 396 -25.72 16.92 -32.25
CA GLU A 396 -25.15 18.24 -32.51
C GLU A 396 -23.66 18.32 -32.17
N THR A 397 -23.25 17.68 -31.07
CA THR A 397 -21.85 17.64 -30.64
C THR A 397 -21.00 16.84 -31.63
N TRP A 398 -21.52 15.72 -32.16
CA TRP A 398 -20.87 14.96 -33.24
C TRP A 398 -20.64 15.80 -34.50
N LYS A 399 -21.62 16.62 -34.90
CA LYS A 399 -21.47 17.51 -36.07
C LYS A 399 -20.33 18.51 -35.87
N LYS A 400 -20.28 19.17 -34.71
CA LYS A 400 -19.20 20.11 -34.35
C LYS A 400 -17.83 19.42 -34.32
N MET A 401 -17.79 18.18 -33.82
CA MET A 401 -16.55 17.40 -33.80
C MET A 401 -16.08 17.04 -35.21
N ASN A 402 -16.99 16.67 -36.11
CA ASN A 402 -16.64 16.37 -37.50
C ASN A 402 -16.14 17.62 -38.25
N GLU A 403 -16.74 18.78 -38.03
CA GLU A 403 -16.27 20.07 -38.57
C GLU A 403 -14.83 20.36 -38.14
N GLU A 404 -14.56 20.24 -36.84
CA GLU A 404 -13.23 20.44 -36.26
C GLU A 404 -12.17 19.49 -36.87
N ILE A 405 -12.53 18.21 -37.05
CA ILE A 405 -11.66 17.22 -37.69
C ILE A 405 -11.37 17.60 -39.14
N ILE A 406 -12.40 18.01 -39.89
CA ILE A 406 -12.25 18.38 -41.31
C ILE A 406 -11.35 19.62 -41.46
N GLU A 407 -11.54 20.64 -40.63
CA GLU A 407 -10.72 21.87 -40.65
C GLU A 407 -9.26 21.60 -40.29
N LYS A 408 -8.99 20.67 -39.36
CA LYS A 408 -7.62 20.33 -38.94
C LYS A 408 -6.93 19.32 -39.85
N CYS A 409 -7.66 18.43 -40.51
CA CYS A 409 -7.12 17.45 -41.46
C CYS A 409 -6.93 18.02 -42.88
N SER A 410 -7.45 19.21 -43.19
CA SER A 410 -7.36 19.82 -44.53
C SER A 410 -6.05 20.59 -44.81
N PHE A 411 -5.07 20.52 -43.90
CA PHE A 411 -3.69 20.91 -44.17
C PHE A 411 -2.78 19.67 -44.19
N ASN A 412 -2.63 19.09 -45.38
CA ASN A 412 -1.54 18.15 -45.71
C ASN A 412 -0.23 18.89 -45.94
#